data_AF-A0A1G6Y4Q7-F1
#
_entry.id   AF-A0A1G6Y4Q7-F1
#
_cell.length_a   1.000
_cell.length_b   1.000
_cell.length_c   1.000
_cell.angle_alpha   90.00
_cell.angle_beta   90.00
_cell.angle_gamma   90.00
#
_symmetry.space_group_name_H-M   'P 1'
#
loop_
_entity.id
_entity.type
_entity.pdbx_description
1 polymer ?
#
loop_
_entity_poly.entity_id
_entity_poly.type
_entity_poly.pdbx_seq_one_letter_code
_entity_poly.pdbx_strand_id
1 'polypeptide(L)'
;MKKVFCISLISLLFISCWKDKSPEDLIRLKDKFKSQVSAFENKKENANKNVNKGLESLNALKSALEETKNEDKEFAKVYGDWEKVNRRVENLNDEYKDLKEKAANLFTAMETQTNSLSDKTAKKTLSNAIEKARSKYNGILANTSKAIDKLRLLHGDAVEVVKALEVAAALNSFDNINDQMKGIEGRVDGIMQELNVAVVESKKLYEKKITELGDE
;
A
#
# COMPACT_ATOMS: atom_id res chain seq x y z
N MET A 1 8.16 68.32 33.57
CA MET A 1 8.55 67.13 32.78
C MET A 1 7.56 65.99 33.02
N LYS A 2 6.37 66.03 32.42
CA LYS A 2 5.29 65.04 32.63
C LYS A 2 4.51 64.77 31.33
N LYS A 3 5.18 64.40 30.23
CA LYS A 3 4.49 64.03 28.97
C LYS A 3 5.22 62.99 28.10
N VAL A 4 6.18 62.24 28.63
CA VAL A 4 6.97 61.28 27.82
C VAL A 4 6.78 59.81 28.23
N PHE A 5 6.03 59.54 29.31
CA PHE A 5 5.97 58.18 29.88
C PHE A 5 4.87 57.25 29.33
N CYS A 6 4.09 57.67 28.33
CA CYS A 6 2.95 56.87 27.83
C CYS A 6 3.14 56.19 26.48
N ILE A 7 4.28 56.39 25.79
CA ILE A 7 4.46 55.85 24.43
C ILE A 7 5.22 54.49 24.43
N SER A 8 5.81 54.07 25.55
CA SER A 8 6.59 52.83 25.63
C SER A 8 5.77 51.54 25.88
N LEU A 9 4.48 51.66 26.23
CA LEU A 9 3.68 50.49 26.65
C LEU A 9 2.82 49.87 25.54
N ILE A 10 2.70 50.52 24.38
CA ILE A 10 1.85 50.04 23.26
C ILE A 10 2.66 49.23 22.23
N SER A 11 3.99 49.35 22.23
CA SER A 11 4.89 48.63 21.32
C SER A 11 5.16 47.16 21.71
N LEU A 12 4.73 46.71 22.90
CA LEU A 12 4.94 45.34 23.39
C LEU A 12 3.78 44.37 23.09
N LEU A 13 2.66 44.83 22.52
CA LEU A 13 1.52 43.97 22.18
C LEU A 13 1.59 43.36 20.77
N PHE A 14 2.61 43.68 19.96
CA PHE A 14 2.74 43.16 18.59
C PHE A 14 3.70 41.98 18.42
N ILE A 15 4.33 41.48 19.50
CA ILE A 15 5.26 40.33 19.41
C ILE A 15 4.52 38.97 19.43
N SER A 16 3.18 38.97 19.48
CA SER A 16 2.40 37.72 19.45
C SER A 16 2.03 37.25 18.04
N CYS A 17 2.37 37.97 16.97
CA CYS A 17 1.88 37.65 15.62
C CYS A 17 2.64 36.52 14.91
N TRP A 18 3.62 35.86 15.56
CA TRP A 18 4.37 34.73 14.97
C TRP A 18 4.34 33.49 15.86
N LYS A 19 3.21 33.24 16.52
CA LYS A 19 2.86 31.91 16.98
C LYS A 19 1.94 31.24 15.96
N ASP A 20 2.20 31.45 14.67
CA ASP A 20 1.66 30.64 13.59
C ASP A 20 2.27 29.24 13.74
N LYS A 21 1.64 28.42 14.59
CA LYS A 21 1.55 27.01 14.25
C LYS A 21 0.95 26.99 12.86
N SER A 22 1.71 26.50 11.87
CA SER A 22 1.17 26.18 10.55
C SER A 22 -0.20 25.53 10.76
N PRO A 23 -1.31 26.14 10.28
CA PRO A 23 -2.67 25.71 10.64
C PRO A 23 -2.90 24.23 10.31
N GLU A 24 -2.14 23.72 9.35
CA GLU A 24 -1.98 22.30 9.09
C GLU A 24 -0.54 21.89 9.41
N ASP A 25 -0.42 20.92 10.32
CA ASP A 25 0.85 20.33 10.72
C ASP A 25 1.39 19.41 9.61
N LEU A 26 1.80 20.00 8.49
CA LEU A 26 2.27 19.33 7.27
C LEU A 26 3.42 18.37 7.55
N ILE A 27 4.33 18.75 8.45
CA ILE A 27 5.44 17.90 8.87
C ILE A 27 4.90 16.64 9.55
N ARG A 28 3.99 16.77 10.52
CA ARG A 28 3.36 15.61 11.16
C ARG A 28 2.54 14.77 10.19
N LEU A 29 1.84 15.36 9.23
CA LEU A 29 1.09 14.61 8.20
C LEU A 29 2.03 13.83 7.29
N LYS A 30 3.16 14.43 6.90
CA LYS A 30 4.22 13.79 6.14
C LYS A 30 4.83 12.61 6.91
N ASP A 31 5.09 12.77 8.20
CA ASP A 31 5.60 11.70 9.07
C ASP A 31 4.60 10.56 9.23
N LYS A 32 3.31 10.87 9.41
CA LYS A 32 2.23 9.86 9.43
C LYS A 32 2.14 9.10 8.11
N PHE A 33 2.21 9.81 6.99
CA PHE A 33 2.20 9.19 5.67
C PHE A 33 3.42 8.27 5.49
N LYS A 34 4.63 8.72 5.87
CA LYS A 34 5.84 7.91 5.86
C LYS A 34 5.68 6.62 6.69
N SER A 35 5.16 6.74 7.91
CA SER A 35 4.88 5.58 8.77
C SER A 35 3.90 4.61 8.09
N GLN A 36 2.88 5.13 7.41
CA GLN A 36 1.89 4.30 6.71
C GLN A 36 2.51 3.58 5.51
N VAL A 37 3.41 4.23 4.76
CA VAL A 37 4.15 3.58 3.67
C VAL A 37 4.98 2.41 4.19
N SER A 38 5.65 2.58 5.34
CA SER A 38 6.40 1.47 5.97
C SER A 38 5.49 0.34 6.45
N ALA A 39 4.32 0.65 7.01
CA ALA A 39 3.34 -0.36 7.40
C ALA A 39 2.86 -1.18 6.18
N PHE A 40 2.50 -0.50 5.10
CA PHE A 40 2.10 -1.12 3.84
C PHE A 40 3.22 -2.00 3.25
N GLU A 41 4.46 -1.50 3.20
CA GLU A 41 5.63 -2.26 2.74
C GLU A 41 5.81 -3.57 3.53
N ASN A 42 5.74 -3.50 4.86
CA ASN A 42 5.84 -4.67 5.73
C ASN A 42 4.70 -5.67 5.50
N LYS A 43 3.45 -5.21 5.31
CA LYS A 43 2.34 -6.13 5.00
C LYS A 43 2.47 -6.74 3.62
N LYS A 44 2.92 -5.98 2.62
CA LYS A 44 3.22 -6.48 1.27
C LYS A 44 4.24 -7.60 1.32
N GLU A 45 5.36 -7.40 2.03
CA GLU A 45 6.38 -8.44 2.17
C GLU A 45 5.85 -9.70 2.86
N ASN A 46 5.04 -9.53 3.90
CA ASN A 46 4.42 -10.65 4.61
C ASN A 46 3.41 -11.40 3.73
N ALA A 47 2.60 -10.69 2.95
CA ALA A 47 1.70 -11.31 1.98
C ALA A 47 2.49 -12.13 0.96
N ASN A 48 3.55 -11.56 0.39
CA ASN A 48 4.43 -12.25 -0.54
C ASN A 48 5.01 -13.56 0.03
N LYS A 49 5.58 -13.48 1.24
CA LYS A 49 6.13 -14.67 1.92
C LYS A 49 5.08 -15.77 2.14
N ASN A 50 3.83 -15.41 2.43
CA ASN A 50 2.77 -16.41 2.64
C ASN A 50 2.25 -16.98 1.31
N VAL A 51 2.17 -16.17 0.25
CA VAL A 51 1.81 -16.65 -1.09
C VAL A 51 2.84 -17.70 -1.56
N ASN A 52 4.14 -17.41 -1.42
CA ASN A 52 5.19 -18.36 -1.78
C ASN A 52 5.10 -19.66 -0.96
N LYS A 53 4.87 -19.57 0.35
CA LYS A 53 4.62 -20.75 1.19
C LYS A 53 3.38 -21.54 0.75
N GLY A 54 2.31 -20.85 0.37
CA GLY A 54 1.10 -21.46 -0.17
C GLY A 54 1.40 -22.26 -1.44
N LEU A 55 2.18 -21.69 -2.37
CA LEU A 55 2.64 -22.39 -3.57
C LEU A 55 3.52 -23.60 -3.25
N GLU A 56 4.51 -23.45 -2.37
CA GLU A 56 5.35 -24.56 -1.91
C GLU A 56 4.51 -25.70 -1.31
N SER A 57 3.50 -25.36 -0.50
CA SER A 57 2.58 -26.34 0.08
C SER A 57 1.75 -27.06 -0.97
N LEU A 58 1.27 -26.34 -2.00
CA LEU A 58 0.47 -26.89 -3.08
C LEU A 58 1.29 -27.86 -3.94
N ASN A 59 2.54 -27.50 -4.25
CA ASN A 59 3.49 -28.38 -4.93
C ASN A 59 3.81 -29.63 -4.12
N ALA A 60 4.01 -29.50 -2.80
CA ALA A 60 4.26 -30.63 -1.92
C ALA A 60 3.05 -31.59 -1.86
N LEU A 61 1.83 -31.07 -1.78
CA LEU A 61 0.61 -31.88 -1.83
C LEU A 61 0.52 -32.67 -3.14
N LYS A 62 0.78 -32.03 -4.29
CA LYS A 62 0.80 -32.73 -5.58
C LYS A 62 1.76 -33.92 -5.56
N SER A 63 3.00 -33.74 -5.11
CA SER A 63 3.97 -34.84 -5.02
C SER A 63 3.53 -35.93 -4.05
N ALA A 64 2.93 -35.58 -2.91
CA ALA A 64 2.44 -36.54 -1.94
C ALA A 64 1.31 -37.43 -2.50
N LEU A 65 0.43 -36.84 -3.33
CA LEU A 65 -0.65 -37.55 -4.02
C LEU A 65 -0.11 -38.50 -5.10
N GLU A 66 0.88 -38.08 -5.89
CA GLU A 66 1.57 -38.94 -6.85
C GLU A 66 2.28 -40.13 -6.17
N GLU A 67 2.73 -39.96 -4.92
CA GLU A 67 3.38 -40.99 -4.12
C GLU A 67 2.43 -41.78 -3.19
N THR A 68 1.11 -41.49 -3.18
CA THR A 68 0.09 -42.12 -2.31
C THR A 68 0.40 -42.06 -0.81
N LYS A 69 0.92 -40.92 -0.31
CA LYS A 69 1.35 -40.77 1.10
C LYS A 69 0.55 -39.70 1.85
N ASN A 70 -0.10 -40.13 2.93
CA ASN A 70 -0.63 -39.28 4.03
C ASN A 70 -1.46 -38.06 3.56
N GLU A 71 -2.35 -38.30 2.60
CA GLU A 71 -3.06 -37.28 1.80
C GLU A 71 -3.86 -36.29 2.68
N ASP A 72 -4.64 -36.80 3.64
CA ASP A 72 -5.46 -35.97 4.54
C ASP A 72 -4.64 -34.91 5.29
N LYS A 73 -3.44 -35.29 5.76
CA LYS A 73 -2.56 -34.38 6.48
C LYS A 73 -2.03 -33.28 5.55
N GLU A 74 -1.70 -33.62 4.32
CA GLU A 74 -1.18 -32.67 3.34
C GLU A 74 -2.28 -31.72 2.86
N PHE A 75 -3.51 -32.20 2.63
CA PHE A 75 -4.66 -31.33 2.34
C PHE A 75 -4.91 -30.32 3.46
N ALA A 76 -4.97 -30.79 4.71
CA ALA A 76 -5.17 -29.92 5.87
C ALA A 76 -4.09 -28.83 5.98
N LYS A 77 -2.82 -29.19 5.69
CA LYS A 77 -1.70 -28.25 5.67
C LYS A 77 -1.89 -27.19 4.58
N VAL A 78 -2.23 -27.59 3.36
CA VAL A 78 -2.42 -26.66 2.24
C VAL A 78 -3.59 -25.72 2.50
N TYR A 79 -4.74 -26.22 2.98
CA TYR A 79 -5.85 -25.35 3.37
C TYR A 79 -5.45 -24.33 4.44
N GLY A 80 -4.72 -24.76 5.47
CA GLY A 80 -4.24 -23.85 6.52
C GLY A 80 -3.27 -22.78 6.02
N ASP A 81 -2.43 -23.10 5.04
CA ASP A 81 -1.51 -22.12 4.44
C ASP A 81 -2.25 -21.13 3.53
N TRP A 82 -3.22 -21.58 2.74
CA TRP A 82 -4.05 -20.68 1.91
C TRP A 82 -5.03 -19.81 2.74
N GLU A 83 -5.51 -20.31 3.88
CA GLU A 83 -6.25 -19.48 4.83
C GLU A 83 -5.38 -18.33 5.37
N LYS A 84 -4.10 -18.61 5.68
CA LYS A 84 -3.16 -17.55 6.09
C LYS A 84 -2.94 -16.55 4.96
N VAL A 85 -2.81 -17.01 3.71
CA VAL A 85 -2.71 -16.13 2.53
C VAL A 85 -3.90 -15.17 2.50
N ASN A 86 -5.13 -15.68 2.57
CA ASN A 86 -6.34 -14.86 2.57
C ASN A 86 -6.31 -13.79 3.67
N ARG A 87 -6.00 -14.19 4.91
CA ARG A 87 -5.86 -13.25 6.03
C ARG A 87 -4.80 -12.18 5.77
N ARG A 88 -3.68 -12.50 5.11
CA ARG A 88 -2.63 -11.51 4.77
C ARG A 88 -3.07 -10.57 3.66
N VAL A 89 -3.80 -11.05 2.67
CA VAL A 89 -4.36 -10.22 1.60
C VAL A 89 -5.38 -9.22 2.15
N GLU A 90 -6.25 -9.65 3.07
CA GLU A 90 -7.21 -8.73 3.70
C GLU A 90 -6.50 -7.66 4.56
N ASN A 91 -5.51 -8.05 5.36
CA ASN A 91 -4.70 -7.08 6.10
C ASN A 91 -3.98 -6.09 5.16
N LEU A 92 -3.46 -6.55 4.01
CA LEU A 92 -2.83 -5.68 3.02
C LEU A 92 -3.84 -4.69 2.41
N ASN A 93 -5.06 -5.14 2.17
CA ASN A 93 -6.15 -4.29 1.71
C ASN A 93 -6.54 -3.21 2.73
N ASP A 94 -6.50 -3.53 4.02
CA ASP A 94 -6.76 -2.53 5.06
C ASP A 94 -5.65 -1.49 5.13
N GLU A 95 -4.38 -1.89 5.08
CA GLU A 95 -3.27 -0.91 5.00
C GLU A 95 -3.32 -0.06 3.73
N TYR A 96 -3.82 -0.62 2.62
CA TYR A 96 -4.04 0.13 1.38
C TYR A 96 -5.09 1.22 1.55
N LYS A 97 -6.21 0.92 2.22
CA LYS A 97 -7.25 1.93 2.53
C LYS A 97 -6.66 3.04 3.39
N ASP A 98 -5.90 2.69 4.42
CA ASP A 98 -5.24 3.65 5.29
C ASP A 98 -4.21 4.49 4.52
N LEU A 99 -3.40 3.88 3.66
CA LEU A 99 -2.45 4.58 2.79
C LEU A 99 -3.16 5.60 1.89
N LYS A 100 -4.27 5.21 1.26
CA LYS A 100 -5.10 6.09 0.44
C LYS A 100 -5.65 7.27 1.25
N GLU A 101 -6.16 7.02 2.45
CA GLU A 101 -6.68 8.07 3.32
C GLU A 101 -5.58 9.04 3.76
N LYS A 102 -4.43 8.54 4.23
CA LYS A 102 -3.31 9.40 4.67
C LYS A 102 -2.72 10.21 3.53
N ALA A 103 -2.63 9.65 2.32
CA ALA A 103 -2.23 10.39 1.13
C ALA A 103 -3.21 11.52 0.81
N ALA A 104 -4.52 11.24 0.83
CA ALA A 104 -5.54 12.25 0.58
C ALA A 104 -5.44 13.41 1.58
N ASN A 105 -5.30 13.09 2.87
CA ASN A 105 -5.11 14.08 3.94
C ASN A 105 -3.84 14.93 3.73
N LEU A 106 -2.73 14.31 3.32
CA LEU A 106 -1.49 15.02 3.03
C LEU A 106 -1.66 15.97 1.84
N PHE A 107 -2.26 15.52 0.74
CA PHE A 107 -2.51 16.38 -0.42
C PHE A 107 -3.44 17.54 -0.09
N THR A 108 -4.54 17.28 0.64
CA THR A 108 -5.47 18.34 1.07
C THR A 108 -4.73 19.41 1.88
N ALA A 109 -3.87 19.00 2.82
CA ALA A 109 -3.09 19.95 3.59
C ALA A 109 -2.08 20.74 2.73
N MET A 110 -1.43 20.09 1.78
CA MET A 110 -0.53 20.80 0.86
C MET A 110 -1.30 21.85 0.03
N GLU A 111 -2.53 21.55 -0.38
CA GLU A 111 -3.39 22.48 -1.12
C GLU A 111 -3.86 23.65 -0.27
N THR A 112 -4.37 23.40 0.93
CA THR A 112 -4.80 24.48 1.84
C THR A 112 -3.66 25.43 2.15
N GLN A 113 -2.48 24.89 2.52
CA GLN A 113 -1.30 25.71 2.79
C GLN A 113 -0.80 26.46 1.55
N THR A 114 -0.89 25.86 0.37
CA THR A 114 -0.55 26.55 -0.89
C THR A 114 -1.55 27.66 -1.22
N ASN A 115 -2.83 27.43 -0.92
CA ASN A 115 -3.90 28.38 -1.20
C ASN A 115 -3.87 29.62 -0.31
N SER A 116 -3.28 29.52 0.90
CA SER A 116 -3.10 30.65 1.81
C SER A 116 -1.94 31.59 1.42
N LEU A 117 -1.13 31.23 0.42
CA LEU A 117 -0.02 32.06 -0.06
C LEU A 117 -0.52 33.33 -0.76
N SER A 118 0.00 34.47 -0.33
CA SER A 118 -0.23 35.78 -0.97
C SER A 118 0.55 35.95 -2.28
N ASP A 119 1.72 35.31 -2.41
CA ASP A 119 2.52 35.33 -3.64
C ASP A 119 1.84 34.48 -4.72
N LYS A 120 1.35 35.15 -5.77
CA LYS A 120 0.62 34.52 -6.87
C LYS A 120 1.47 33.56 -7.69
N THR A 121 2.76 33.86 -7.86
CA THR A 121 3.68 33.02 -8.65
C THR A 121 4.00 31.75 -7.87
N ALA A 122 4.36 31.88 -6.60
CA ALA A 122 4.62 30.73 -5.73
C ALA A 122 3.38 29.84 -5.59
N LYS A 123 2.21 30.44 -5.35
CA LYS A 123 0.93 29.73 -5.27
C LYS A 123 0.66 28.92 -6.54
N LYS A 124 0.80 29.53 -7.72
CA LYS A 124 0.57 28.85 -9.00
C LYS A 124 1.54 27.69 -9.21
N THR A 125 2.83 27.89 -8.96
CA THR A 125 3.86 26.86 -9.13
C THR A 125 3.61 25.65 -8.22
N LEU A 126 3.34 25.89 -6.93
CA LEU A 126 3.10 24.83 -5.96
C LEU A 126 1.78 24.10 -6.25
N SER A 127 0.72 24.82 -6.63
CA SER A 127 -0.58 24.19 -6.97
C SER A 127 -0.42 23.22 -8.14
N ASN A 128 0.26 23.64 -9.20
CA ASN A 128 0.53 22.79 -10.36
C ASN A 128 1.34 21.53 -9.98
N ALA A 129 2.35 21.68 -9.11
CA ALA A 129 3.16 20.55 -8.65
C ALA A 129 2.32 19.56 -7.82
N ILE A 130 1.49 20.06 -6.91
CA ILE A 130 0.58 19.26 -6.08
C ILE A 130 -0.43 18.51 -6.93
N GLU A 131 -1.06 19.17 -7.90
CA GLU A 131 -2.04 18.55 -8.80
C GLU A 131 -1.42 17.41 -9.62
N LYS A 132 -0.22 17.63 -10.19
CA LYS A 132 0.53 16.59 -10.92
C LYS A 132 0.85 15.40 -10.02
N ALA A 133 1.41 15.66 -8.83
CA ALA A 133 1.77 14.63 -7.87
C ALA A 133 0.54 13.82 -7.42
N ARG A 134 -0.59 14.49 -7.14
CA ARG A 134 -1.86 13.85 -6.78
C ARG A 134 -2.38 12.98 -7.91
N SER A 135 -2.38 13.48 -9.15
CA SER A 135 -2.86 12.72 -10.32
C SER A 135 -2.04 11.44 -10.52
N LYS A 136 -0.70 11.55 -10.51
CA LYS A 136 0.21 10.40 -10.62
C LYS A 136 -0.03 9.40 -9.49
N TYR A 137 -0.14 9.88 -8.25
CA TYR A 137 -0.35 9.02 -7.09
C TYR A 137 -1.70 8.30 -7.09
N ASN A 138 -2.76 8.96 -7.55
CA ASN A 138 -4.07 8.32 -7.72
C ASN A 138 -4.01 7.17 -8.73
N GLY A 139 -3.23 7.31 -9.81
CA GLY A 139 -2.97 6.22 -10.76
C GLY A 139 -2.27 5.02 -10.09
N ILE A 140 -1.27 5.30 -9.24
CA ILE A 140 -0.56 4.27 -8.47
C ILE A 140 -1.51 3.55 -7.50
N LEU A 141 -2.35 4.28 -6.76
CA LEU A 141 -3.34 3.71 -5.86
C LEU A 141 -4.36 2.83 -6.59
N ALA A 142 -4.77 3.22 -7.80
CA ALA A 142 -5.68 2.41 -8.62
C ALA A 142 -5.02 1.10 -9.05
N ASN A 143 -3.76 1.14 -9.47
CA ASN A 143 -3.01 -0.07 -9.84
C ASN A 143 -2.74 -0.98 -8.63
N THR A 144 -2.52 -0.39 -7.44
CA THR A 144 -2.33 -1.14 -6.20
C THR A 144 -3.60 -1.90 -5.82
N SER A 145 -4.77 -1.25 -5.92
CA SER A 145 -6.06 -1.92 -5.70
C SER A 145 -6.22 -3.12 -6.63
N LYS A 146 -5.92 -2.95 -7.93
CA LYS A 146 -5.99 -4.04 -8.91
C LYS A 146 -5.06 -5.20 -8.56
N ALA A 147 -3.84 -4.90 -8.11
CA ALA A 147 -2.88 -5.93 -7.70
C ALA A 147 -3.36 -6.71 -6.46
N ILE A 148 -3.98 -6.04 -5.48
CA ILE A 148 -4.61 -6.68 -4.33
C ILE A 148 -5.78 -7.57 -4.77
N ASP A 149 -6.60 -7.11 -5.71
CA ASP A 149 -7.70 -7.92 -6.25
C ASP A 149 -7.18 -9.15 -7.00
N LYS A 150 -6.06 -9.02 -7.73
CA LYS A 150 -5.38 -10.18 -8.34
C LYS A 150 -4.89 -11.18 -7.29
N LEU A 151 -4.42 -10.74 -6.12
CA LEU A 151 -4.07 -11.65 -5.02
C LEU A 151 -5.28 -12.41 -4.48
N ARG A 152 -6.43 -11.74 -4.36
CA ARG A 152 -7.68 -12.39 -3.93
C ARG A 152 -8.12 -13.46 -4.92
N LEU A 153 -8.08 -13.15 -6.21
CA LEU A 153 -8.38 -14.11 -7.27
C LEU A 153 -7.40 -15.29 -7.21
N LEU A 154 -6.11 -15.02 -7.05
CA LEU A 154 -5.08 -16.06 -6.94
C LEU A 154 -5.34 -17.01 -5.76
N HIS A 155 -5.76 -16.49 -4.60
CA HIS A 155 -6.20 -17.32 -3.49
C HIS A 155 -7.42 -18.19 -3.85
N GLY A 156 -8.43 -17.61 -4.51
CA GLY A 156 -9.60 -18.36 -4.96
C GLY A 156 -9.23 -19.51 -5.90
N ASP A 157 -8.41 -19.20 -6.91
CA ASP A 157 -7.93 -20.19 -7.89
C ASP A 157 -7.15 -21.32 -7.20
N ALA A 158 -6.29 -21.00 -6.23
CA ALA A 158 -5.55 -22.00 -5.50
C ALA A 158 -6.44 -22.91 -4.65
N VAL A 159 -7.45 -22.36 -3.98
CA VAL A 159 -8.42 -23.17 -3.22
C VAL A 159 -9.21 -24.10 -4.14
N GLU A 160 -9.59 -23.65 -5.33
CA GLU A 160 -10.25 -24.51 -6.33
C GLU A 160 -9.33 -25.63 -6.82
N VAL A 161 -8.04 -25.37 -7.02
CA VAL A 161 -7.05 -26.41 -7.35
C VAL A 161 -6.92 -27.44 -6.24
N VAL A 162 -6.92 -27.03 -4.97
CA VAL A 162 -6.88 -27.96 -3.82
C VAL A 162 -8.11 -28.88 -3.83
N LYS A 163 -9.30 -28.33 -4.04
CA LYS A 163 -10.53 -29.14 -4.13
C LYS A 163 -10.49 -30.11 -5.31
N ALA A 164 -9.96 -29.68 -6.46
CA ALA A 164 -9.80 -30.55 -7.62
C ALA A 164 -8.82 -31.70 -7.32
N LEU A 165 -7.72 -31.42 -6.59
CA LEU A 165 -6.77 -32.43 -6.12
C LEU A 165 -7.44 -33.45 -5.17
N GLU A 166 -8.33 -33.02 -4.28
CA GLU A 166 -9.07 -33.93 -3.39
C GLU A 166 -9.95 -34.91 -4.18
N VAL A 167 -10.70 -34.40 -5.16
CA VAL A 167 -11.55 -35.25 -6.02
C VAL A 167 -10.70 -36.19 -6.88
N ALA A 168 -9.61 -35.69 -7.46
CA ALA A 168 -8.67 -36.48 -8.25
C ALA A 168 -8.06 -37.63 -7.44
N ALA A 169 -7.65 -37.36 -6.19
CA ALA A 169 -7.15 -38.37 -5.27
C ALA A 169 -8.21 -39.45 -4.99
N ALA A 170 -9.44 -39.05 -4.69
CA ALA A 170 -10.55 -39.99 -4.45
C ALA A 170 -10.89 -40.86 -5.67
N LEU A 171 -10.68 -40.34 -6.88
CA LEU A 171 -10.94 -41.03 -8.14
C LEU A 171 -9.71 -41.76 -8.71
N ASN A 172 -8.53 -41.69 -8.07
CA ASN A 172 -7.25 -42.12 -8.62
C ASN A 172 -6.98 -41.56 -10.04
N SER A 173 -7.36 -40.30 -10.30
CA SER A 173 -7.27 -39.67 -11.62
C SER A 173 -6.63 -38.29 -11.52
N PHE A 174 -5.33 -38.22 -11.78
CA PHE A 174 -4.53 -36.99 -11.64
C PHE A 174 -4.30 -36.22 -12.95
N ASP A 175 -4.88 -36.70 -14.05
CA ASP A 175 -4.66 -36.20 -15.41
C ASP A 175 -5.48 -34.93 -15.70
N ASN A 176 -5.19 -33.80 -15.02
CA ASN A 176 -5.57 -32.44 -15.50
C ASN A 176 -5.03 -31.27 -14.65
N ILE A 177 -4.30 -31.53 -13.56
CA ILE A 177 -4.08 -30.50 -12.52
C ILE A 177 -2.80 -29.68 -12.73
N ASN A 178 -1.84 -30.23 -13.47
CA ASN A 178 -0.52 -29.64 -13.64
C ASN A 178 -0.55 -28.26 -14.33
N ASP A 179 -1.49 -28.03 -15.24
CA ASP A 179 -1.62 -26.77 -15.97
C ASP A 179 -2.25 -25.67 -15.10
N GLN A 180 -3.18 -26.03 -14.22
CA GLN A 180 -3.80 -25.08 -13.29
C GLN A 180 -2.77 -24.58 -12.26
N MET A 181 -1.91 -25.46 -11.74
CA MET A 181 -0.85 -25.09 -10.79
C MET A 181 0.18 -24.14 -11.42
N LYS A 182 0.68 -24.44 -12.63
CA LYS A 182 1.59 -23.56 -13.37
C LYS A 182 0.98 -22.17 -13.62
N GLY A 183 -0.33 -22.12 -13.88
CA GLY A 183 -1.06 -20.86 -14.05
C GLY A 183 -1.04 -19.98 -12.80
N ILE A 184 -1.11 -20.57 -11.59
CA ILE A 184 -1.05 -19.85 -10.32
C ILE A 184 0.36 -19.31 -10.08
N GLU A 185 1.39 -20.16 -10.24
CA GLU A 185 2.80 -19.78 -10.04
C GLU A 185 3.20 -18.61 -10.95
N GLY A 186 2.89 -18.69 -12.24
CA GLY A 186 3.26 -17.67 -13.23
C GLY A 186 2.65 -16.29 -12.99
N ARG A 187 1.59 -16.19 -12.16
CA ARG A 187 0.92 -14.92 -11.84
C ARG A 187 1.52 -14.20 -10.63
N VAL A 188 2.20 -14.91 -9.73
CA VAL A 188 2.66 -14.33 -8.45
C VAL A 188 3.65 -13.20 -8.66
N ASP A 189 4.70 -13.43 -9.45
CA ASP A 189 5.79 -12.45 -9.61
C ASP A 189 5.29 -11.13 -10.18
N GLY A 190 4.41 -11.18 -11.19
CA GLY A 190 3.80 -9.99 -11.78
C GLY A 190 2.99 -9.18 -10.78
N ILE A 191 2.18 -9.85 -9.95
CA ILE A 191 1.40 -9.18 -8.89
C ILE A 191 2.33 -8.53 -7.86
N MET A 192 3.40 -9.21 -7.45
CA MET A 192 4.35 -8.68 -6.47
C MET A 192 5.14 -7.48 -7.00
N GLN A 193 5.48 -7.50 -8.29
CA GLN A 193 6.11 -6.36 -8.96
C GLN A 193 5.19 -5.14 -8.97
N GLU A 194 3.91 -5.31 -9.30
CA GLU A 194 2.91 -4.23 -9.29
C GLU A 194 2.76 -3.60 -7.89
N LEU A 195 2.72 -4.42 -6.83
CA LEU A 195 2.68 -3.93 -5.45
C LEU A 195 3.97 -3.21 -5.03
N ASN A 196 5.12 -3.60 -5.57
CA ASN A 196 6.39 -2.97 -5.25
C ASN A 196 6.50 -1.54 -5.81
N VAL A 197 5.94 -1.30 -7.01
CA VAL A 197 5.85 0.04 -7.60
C VAL A 197 5.13 1.00 -6.66
N ALA A 198 4.06 0.54 -6.00
CA ALA A 198 3.30 1.34 -5.05
C ALA A 198 4.14 1.84 -3.88
N VAL A 199 5.00 0.97 -3.32
CA VAL A 199 5.92 1.36 -2.24
C VAL A 199 6.90 2.41 -2.76
N VAL A 200 7.62 2.12 -3.84
CA VAL A 200 8.66 3.01 -4.39
C VAL A 200 8.10 4.40 -4.69
N GLU A 201 6.96 4.49 -5.36
CA GLU A 201 6.36 5.77 -5.70
C GLU A 201 5.78 6.50 -4.48
N SER A 202 5.28 5.77 -3.47
CA SER A 202 4.88 6.39 -2.20
C SER A 202 6.06 6.97 -1.44
N LYS A 203 7.25 6.33 -1.51
CA LYS A 203 8.48 6.85 -0.90
C LYS A 203 8.89 8.19 -1.51
N LYS A 204 8.80 8.30 -2.84
CA LYS A 204 9.11 9.54 -3.56
C LYS A 204 8.32 10.74 -3.04
N LEU A 205 7.05 10.58 -2.67
CA LEU A 205 6.22 11.68 -2.17
C LEU A 205 6.73 12.34 -0.88
N TYR A 206 7.49 11.62 -0.04
CA TYR A 206 8.06 12.20 1.16
C TYR A 206 9.60 12.37 1.10
N GLU A 207 10.28 11.72 0.16
CA GLU A 207 11.74 11.82 -0.02
C GLU A 207 12.16 12.93 -0.98
N LYS A 208 11.40 13.19 -2.05
CA LYS A 208 11.75 14.20 -3.07
C LYS A 208 11.16 15.58 -2.75
N LYS A 209 11.76 16.64 -3.31
CA LYS A 209 11.13 17.97 -3.29
C LYS A 209 9.89 17.96 -4.17
N ILE A 210 8.85 18.68 -3.79
CA ILE A 210 7.57 18.68 -4.53
C ILE A 210 7.73 19.15 -5.99
N THR A 211 8.75 19.98 -6.26
CA THR A 211 9.13 20.42 -7.61
C THR A 211 9.72 19.31 -8.46
N GLU A 212 10.36 18.31 -7.85
CA GLU A 212 10.95 17.15 -8.52
C GLU A 212 9.93 16.02 -8.74
N LEU A 213 8.71 16.14 -8.20
CA LEU A 213 7.62 15.17 -8.39
C LEU A 213 6.88 15.37 -9.73
N GLY A 214 7.09 16.49 -10.41
CA GLY A 214 6.40 16.87 -11.65
C GLY A 214 7.22 16.75 -12.94
N ASP A 215 8.50 16.37 -12.84
CA ASP A 215 9.50 16.36 -13.91
C ASP A 215 9.94 14.94 -14.36
N GLU A 216 9.29 13.88 -13.82
CA GLU A 216 9.44 12.46 -14.23
C GLU A 216 8.10 11.87 -14.66
#